data_AF-A0A4R4Z089-F1
#
_entry.id   AF-A0A4R4Z089-F1
#
_cell.length_a   1.000
_cell.length_b   1.000
_cell.length_c   1.000
_cell.angle_alpha   90.00
_cell.angle_beta   90.00
_cell.angle_gamma   90.00
#
_symmetry.space_group_name_H-M   'P 1'
#
loop_
_entity.id
_entity.type
_entity.pdbx_description
1 polymer ?
#
loop_
_entity_poly.entity_id
_entity_poly.type
_entity_poly.pdbx_seq_one_letter_code
_entity_poly.pdbx_strand_id
1 'polypeptide(L)'
;MSWADRTRAGAYGAAACAAAYGSMKLAQALGANALADKDPLRPDLRERLLARDPLFVASHWVLAAAAVVGIIVALATTRPWRAPLPRRLLLTIAWTLGILMIVRSIGPLGIGFVSDTLVLTGIDVPPPEHAALAHDLALWDLLLWSPFFLLWGVCWTLAGWRLGRDHPAPIVH
;
A
#
# COMPACT_ATOMS: atom_id res chain seq x y z
N MET A 1 9.58 4.15 25.38
CA MET A 1 10.16 4.12 24.02
C MET A 1 10.70 5.50 23.66
N SER A 2 11.98 5.57 23.30
CA SER A 2 12.59 6.81 22.81
C SER A 2 12.00 7.20 21.44
N TRP A 3 12.19 8.45 21.04
CA TRP A 3 11.73 8.93 19.72
C TRP A 3 12.47 8.22 18.56
N ALA A 4 13.70 7.78 18.79
CA ALA A 4 14.45 6.93 17.85
C ALA A 4 13.81 5.54 17.66
N ASP A 5 13.17 5.00 18.69
CA ASP A 5 12.47 3.70 18.62
C ASP A 5 11.18 3.81 17.81
N ARG A 6 10.43 4.91 18.00
CA ARG A 6 9.17 5.18 17.27
C ARG A 6 9.38 5.34 15.77
N THR A 7 10.51 5.91 15.36
CA THR A 7 10.81 6.15 13.95
C THR A 7 11.42 4.92 13.25
N ARG A 8 12.17 4.07 13.98
CA ARG A 8 12.52 2.71 13.51
C ARG A 8 11.27 1.84 13.31
N ALA A 9 10.26 2.00 14.18
CA ALA A 9 8.99 1.32 14.02
C ALA A 9 8.26 1.69 12.71
N GLY A 10 8.45 2.91 12.18
CA GLY A 10 7.91 3.29 10.86
C GLY A 10 8.47 2.43 9.73
N ALA A 11 9.79 2.24 9.69
CA ALA A 11 10.44 1.42 8.67
C ALA A 11 10.07 -0.08 8.81
N TYR A 12 10.06 -0.62 10.03
CA TYR A 12 9.62 -2.00 10.25
C TYR A 12 8.13 -2.20 9.94
N GLY A 13 7.29 -1.23 10.29
CA GLY A 13 5.87 -1.23 9.95
C GLY A 13 5.65 -1.21 8.43
N ALA A 14 6.41 -0.39 7.71
CA ALA A 14 6.34 -0.34 6.25
C ALA A 14 6.79 -1.66 5.60
N ALA A 15 7.84 -2.28 6.13
CA ALA A 15 8.31 -3.59 5.70
C ALA A 15 7.29 -4.70 6.02
N ALA A 16 6.68 -4.69 7.20
CA ALA A 16 5.66 -5.66 7.59
C ALA A 16 4.40 -5.55 6.73
N CYS A 17 3.92 -4.33 6.47
CA CYS A 17 2.78 -4.10 5.57
C CYS A 17 3.12 -4.53 4.14
N ALA A 18 4.31 -4.19 3.63
CA ALA A 18 4.76 -4.64 2.32
C ALA A 18 4.82 -6.18 2.24
N ALA A 19 5.33 -6.85 3.27
CA ALA A 19 5.36 -8.32 3.32
C ALA A 19 3.96 -8.92 3.35
N ALA A 20 3.03 -8.38 4.15
CA ALA A 20 1.65 -8.85 4.21
C ALA A 20 0.95 -8.70 2.85
N TYR A 21 1.02 -7.51 2.24
CA TYR A 21 0.42 -7.24 0.94
C TYR A 21 1.07 -8.08 -0.17
N GLY A 22 2.40 -8.14 -0.20
CA GLY A 22 3.17 -8.93 -1.17
C GLY A 22 2.88 -10.43 -1.07
N SER A 23 2.73 -10.96 0.14
CA SER A 23 2.36 -12.37 0.35
C SER A 23 0.98 -12.68 -0.19
N MET A 24 0.01 -11.78 0.00
CA MET A 24 -1.30 -11.91 -0.62
C MET A 24 -1.20 -11.88 -2.15
N LYS A 25 -0.49 -10.90 -2.72
CA LYS A 25 -0.32 -10.79 -4.18
C LYS A 25 0.40 -12.00 -4.77
N LEU A 26 1.38 -12.55 -4.07
CA LEU A 26 2.04 -13.79 -4.45
C LEU A 26 1.07 -14.98 -4.39
N ALA A 27 0.27 -15.11 -3.33
CA ALA A 27 -0.73 -16.17 -3.22
C ALA A 27 -1.76 -16.10 -4.37
N GLN A 28 -2.23 -14.90 -4.70
CA GLN A 28 -3.13 -14.66 -5.84
C GLN A 28 -2.43 -15.01 -7.18
N ALA A 29 -1.16 -14.66 -7.35
CA ALA A 29 -0.37 -15.02 -8.53
C ALA A 29 -0.17 -16.55 -8.68
N LEU A 30 -0.04 -17.25 -7.55
CA LEU A 30 0.04 -18.70 -7.47
C LEU A 30 -1.33 -19.38 -7.63
N GLY A 31 -2.41 -18.60 -7.66
CA GLY A 31 -3.75 -19.09 -7.96
C GLY A 31 -4.69 -19.27 -6.78
N ALA A 32 -4.34 -18.75 -5.61
CA ALA A 32 -5.23 -18.73 -4.45
C ALA A 32 -6.27 -17.61 -4.59
N ASN A 33 -7.56 -17.97 -4.61
CA ASN A 33 -8.67 -17.02 -4.76
C ASN A 33 -9.28 -16.55 -3.42
N ALA A 34 -8.83 -17.07 -2.28
CA ALA A 34 -9.48 -16.88 -0.97
C ALA A 34 -9.62 -15.41 -0.51
N LEU A 35 -8.78 -14.51 -1.02
CA LEU A 35 -8.89 -13.05 -0.83
C LEU A 35 -9.21 -12.28 -2.12
N ALA A 36 -9.14 -12.91 -3.29
CA ALA A 36 -9.43 -12.25 -4.56
C ALA A 36 -10.90 -11.80 -4.65
N ASP A 37 -11.81 -12.56 -4.03
CA ASP A 37 -13.23 -12.21 -3.94
C ASP A 37 -13.52 -11.01 -3.01
N LYS A 38 -12.55 -10.61 -2.18
CA LYS A 38 -12.67 -9.53 -1.19
C LYS A 38 -11.77 -8.33 -1.50
N ASP A 39 -11.03 -8.40 -2.60
CA ASP A 39 -10.27 -7.25 -3.11
C ASP A 39 -11.28 -6.28 -3.78
N PRO A 40 -11.22 -4.96 -3.50
CA PRO A 40 -12.08 -3.94 -4.10
C PRO A 40 -11.67 -3.71 -5.56
N LEU A 41 -11.93 -4.73 -6.37
CA LEU A 41 -11.70 -4.75 -7.81
C LEU A 41 -13.01 -4.43 -8.52
N ARG A 42 -12.93 -3.62 -9.57
CA ARG A 42 -14.09 -3.34 -10.44
C ARG A 42 -14.63 -4.66 -11.03
N PRO A 43 -15.94 -4.77 -11.33
CA PRO A 43 -16.55 -6.01 -11.79
C PRO A 43 -15.85 -6.65 -13.00
N ASP A 44 -15.38 -5.84 -13.94
CA ASP A 44 -14.63 -6.26 -15.14
C ASP A 44 -13.26 -6.88 -14.83
N LEU A 45 -12.60 -6.41 -13.76
CA LEU A 45 -11.34 -6.97 -13.29
C LEU A 45 -11.54 -8.29 -12.54
N ARG A 46 -12.69 -8.46 -11.88
CA ARG A 46 -13.05 -9.70 -11.19
C ARG A 46 -13.26 -10.86 -12.16
N GLU A 47 -13.97 -10.62 -13.27
CA GLU A 47 -14.16 -11.64 -14.32
C GLU A 47 -12.82 -12.07 -14.94
N ARG A 48 -11.92 -11.11 -15.20
CA ARG A 48 -10.57 -11.38 -15.71
C ARG A 48 -9.71 -12.18 -14.72
N LEU A 49 -9.85 -11.92 -13.42
CA LEU A 49 -9.16 -12.66 -12.36
C LEU A 49 -9.64 -14.12 -12.31
N LEU A 50 -10.95 -14.34 -12.35
CA LEU A 50 -11.57 -15.68 -12.37
C LEU A 50 -11.23 -16.45 -13.66
N ALA A 51 -11.09 -15.76 -14.79
CA ALA A 51 -10.66 -16.32 -16.07
C ALA A 51 -9.14 -16.61 -16.15
N ARG A 52 -8.36 -16.25 -15.12
CA ARG A 52 -6.89 -16.25 -15.15
C ARG A 52 -6.31 -15.56 -16.38
N ASP A 53 -6.83 -14.37 -16.70
CA ASP A 53 -6.26 -13.52 -17.73
C ASP A 53 -4.74 -13.37 -17.49
N PRO A 54 -3.88 -13.75 -18.47
CA PRO A 54 -2.43 -13.70 -18.33
C PRO A 54 -1.91 -12.33 -17.89
N LEU A 55 -2.56 -11.24 -18.32
CA LEU A 55 -2.20 -9.87 -17.92
C LEU A 55 -2.48 -9.62 -16.44
N PHE A 56 -3.57 -10.19 -15.93
CA PHE A 56 -3.98 -10.04 -14.55
C PHE A 56 -3.09 -10.87 -13.62
N VAL A 57 -2.70 -12.09 -14.01
CA VAL A 57 -1.72 -12.90 -13.26
C VAL A 57 -0.34 -12.22 -13.26
N ALA A 58 0.09 -11.66 -14.40
CA ALA A 58 1.36 -10.94 -14.50
C ALA A 58 1.39 -9.72 -13.57
N SER A 59 0.29 -8.98 -13.42
CA SER A 59 0.23 -7.83 -12.50
C SER A 59 0.42 -8.24 -11.04
N HIS A 60 -0.08 -9.40 -10.63
CA HIS A 60 0.11 -9.94 -9.27
C HIS A 60 1.57 -10.30 -9.00
N TRP A 61 2.25 -10.90 -9.99
CA TRP A 61 3.70 -11.13 -9.93
C TRP A 61 4.49 -9.83 -9.82
N VAL A 62 4.14 -8.81 -10.61
CA VAL A 62 4.77 -7.49 -10.55
C VAL A 62 4.57 -6.84 -9.18
N LEU A 63 3.37 -6.90 -8.61
CA LEU A 63 3.09 -6.35 -7.29
C LEU A 63 3.80 -7.13 -6.17
N ALA A 64 3.89 -8.46 -6.28
CA ALA A 64 4.66 -9.27 -5.35
C ALA A 64 6.16 -8.92 -5.39
N ALA A 65 6.73 -8.77 -6.58
CA ALA A 65 8.12 -8.34 -6.75
C ALA A 65 8.33 -6.91 -6.22
N ALA A 66 7.41 -5.99 -6.51
CA ALA A 66 7.44 -4.62 -5.99
C ALA A 66 7.37 -4.59 -4.45
N ALA A 67 6.60 -5.49 -3.83
CA ALA A 67 6.55 -5.63 -2.38
C ALA A 67 7.90 -6.07 -1.80
N VAL A 68 8.60 -7.03 -2.44
CA VAL A 68 9.96 -7.43 -2.03
C VAL A 68 10.92 -6.23 -2.10
N VAL A 69 10.87 -5.46 -3.19
CA VAL A 69 11.65 -4.22 -3.31
C VAL A 69 11.27 -3.23 -2.21
N GLY A 70 9.99 -3.07 -1.92
CA GLY A 70 9.48 -2.22 -0.84
C GLY A 70 10.03 -2.61 0.53
N ILE A 71 10.10 -3.92 0.85
CA ILE A 71 10.70 -4.44 2.08
C ILE A 71 12.18 -4.05 2.13
N ILE A 72 12.94 -4.28 1.05
CA ILE A 72 14.37 -3.95 0.99
C ILE A 72 14.58 -2.45 1.19
N VAL A 73 13.81 -1.60 0.51
CA VAL A 73 13.89 -0.14 0.65
C VAL A 73 13.54 0.29 2.07
N ALA A 74 12.46 -0.23 2.65
CA ALA A 74 12.05 0.08 4.01
C ALA A 74 13.16 -0.27 5.02
N LEU A 75 13.73 -1.46 4.93
CA LEU A 75 14.85 -1.86 5.78
C LEU A 75 16.12 -1.05 5.51
N ALA A 76 16.37 -0.64 4.28
CA ALA A 76 17.50 0.22 3.94
C ALA A 76 17.46 1.58 4.63
N THR A 77 16.28 2.10 4.97
CA THR A 77 16.15 3.34 5.76
C THR A 77 16.61 3.19 7.23
N THR A 78 16.75 1.95 7.74
CA THR A 78 17.14 1.71 9.14
C THR A 78 18.64 1.54 9.35
N ARG A 79 19.37 1.16 8.30
CA ARG A 79 20.80 0.83 8.42
C ARG A 79 21.66 2.08 8.29
N PRO A 80 22.76 2.22 9.06
CA PRO A 80 23.79 3.23 8.85
C PRO A 80 24.66 2.91 7.60
N TRP A 81 24.01 2.58 6.47
CA TRP A 81 24.63 1.86 5.36
C TRP A 81 25.70 2.71 4.66
N ARG A 82 26.92 2.17 4.60
CA ARG A 82 27.98 2.57 3.64
C ARG A 82 27.65 2.16 2.18
N ALA A 83 26.37 1.93 1.86
CA ALA A 83 25.93 1.55 0.52
C ALA A 83 25.85 2.80 -0.37
N PRO A 84 26.08 2.67 -1.70
CA PRO A 84 26.07 3.80 -2.64
C PRO A 84 24.66 4.40 -2.89
N LEU A 85 23.62 3.96 -2.17
CA LEU A 85 22.27 4.41 -2.43
C LEU A 85 22.08 5.85 -1.95
N PRO A 86 21.77 6.79 -2.86
CA PRO A 86 21.67 8.18 -2.50
C PRO A 86 20.47 8.40 -1.59
N ARG A 87 20.70 9.02 -0.42
CA ARG A 87 19.66 9.37 0.56
C ARG A 87 18.44 10.04 -0.08
N ARG A 88 18.66 10.89 -1.08
CA ARG A 88 17.58 11.56 -1.84
C ARG A 88 16.65 10.57 -2.51
N LEU A 89 17.16 9.50 -3.09
CA LEU A 89 16.36 8.46 -3.74
C LEU A 89 15.48 7.73 -2.71
N LEU A 90 16.06 7.31 -1.58
CA LEU A 90 15.30 6.66 -0.50
C LEU A 90 14.22 7.57 0.08
N LEU A 91 14.52 8.87 0.20
CA LEU A 91 13.57 9.87 0.68
C LEU A 91 12.43 10.08 -0.32
N THR A 92 12.74 10.22 -1.62
CA THR A 92 11.74 10.29 -2.69
C THR A 92 10.84 9.07 -2.66
N ILE A 93 11.41 7.86 -2.63
CA ILE A 93 10.61 6.62 -2.62
C ILE A 93 9.70 6.57 -1.38
N ALA A 94 10.24 6.84 -0.18
CA ALA A 94 9.45 6.79 1.04
C ALA A 94 8.28 7.80 1.04
N TRP A 95 8.52 9.02 0.57
CA TRP A 95 7.46 10.03 0.46
C TRP A 95 6.45 9.70 -0.63
N THR A 96 6.90 9.27 -1.81
CA THR A 96 6.01 8.87 -2.90
C THR A 96 5.10 7.72 -2.47
N LEU A 97 5.66 6.66 -1.88
CA LEU A 97 4.86 5.53 -1.39
C LEU A 97 3.94 5.95 -0.24
N GLY A 98 4.42 6.76 0.71
CA GLY A 98 3.59 7.29 1.79
C GLY A 98 2.37 8.05 1.29
N ILE A 99 2.59 9.02 0.40
CA ILE A 99 1.52 9.85 -0.18
C ILE A 99 0.56 8.99 -1.00
N LEU A 100 1.07 8.11 -1.88
CA LEU A 100 0.22 7.27 -2.72
C LEU A 100 -0.72 6.40 -1.88
N MET A 101 -0.22 5.78 -0.81
CA MET A 101 -1.02 4.91 0.05
C MET A 101 -2.06 5.70 0.87
N ILE A 102 -1.69 6.89 1.37
CA ILE A 102 -2.62 7.77 2.07
C ILE A 102 -3.72 8.27 1.12
N VAL A 103 -3.36 8.72 -0.08
CA VAL A 103 -4.31 9.19 -1.09
C VAL A 103 -5.26 8.05 -1.48
N ARG A 104 -4.74 6.84 -1.74
CA ARG A 104 -5.56 5.65 -2.01
C ARG A 104 -6.52 5.32 -0.85
N SER A 105 -6.08 5.51 0.39
CA SER A 105 -6.91 5.25 1.56
C SER A 105 -8.04 6.27 1.72
N ILE A 106 -7.77 7.56 1.51
CA ILE A 106 -8.78 8.62 1.64
C ILE A 106 -9.81 8.53 0.51
N GLY A 107 -9.34 8.30 -0.71
CA GLY A 107 -10.16 8.02 -1.88
C GLY A 107 -10.68 9.19 -2.72
N PRO A 108 -9.89 10.24 -3.00
CA PRO A 108 -10.26 11.25 -3.99
C PRO A 108 -10.36 10.69 -5.43
N LEU A 109 -9.89 9.46 -5.65
CA LEU A 109 -9.95 8.75 -6.95
C LEU A 109 -11.13 7.77 -7.05
N GLY A 110 -12.13 7.87 -6.17
CA GLY A 110 -13.32 7.00 -6.19
C GLY A 110 -13.10 5.60 -5.62
N ILE A 111 -12.08 5.42 -4.77
CA ILE A 111 -11.82 4.18 -4.01
C ILE A 111 -11.17 4.60 -2.69
N GLY A 112 -11.70 4.19 -1.54
CA GLY A 112 -11.21 4.58 -0.22
C GLY A 112 -12.32 5.14 0.68
N PHE A 113 -11.97 5.57 1.90
CA PHE A 113 -12.90 5.99 2.95
C PHE A 113 -14.05 6.89 2.45
N VAL A 114 -13.75 7.92 1.66
CA VAL A 114 -14.77 8.85 1.15
C VAL A 114 -15.72 8.14 0.20
N SER A 115 -15.17 7.42 -0.79
CA SER A 115 -15.96 6.72 -1.80
C SER A 115 -16.82 5.62 -1.18
N ASP A 116 -16.24 4.81 -0.30
CA ASP A 116 -16.94 3.71 0.37
C ASP A 116 -18.08 4.24 1.24
N THR A 117 -17.84 5.34 1.96
CA THR A 117 -18.90 5.97 2.78
C THR A 117 -20.04 6.51 1.91
N LEU A 118 -19.73 7.12 0.75
CA LEU A 118 -20.76 7.60 -0.17
C LEU A 118 -21.64 6.47 -0.72
N VAL A 119 -21.03 5.33 -1.06
CA VAL A 119 -21.76 4.13 -1.52
C VAL A 119 -22.62 3.54 -0.40
N LEU A 120 -22.07 3.38 0.80
CA LEU A 120 -22.77 2.76 1.95
C LEU A 120 -23.88 3.65 2.53
N THR A 121 -23.78 4.96 2.37
CA THR A 121 -24.83 5.91 2.77
C THR A 121 -25.90 6.11 1.69
N GLY A 122 -25.71 5.52 0.50
CA GLY A 122 -26.62 5.65 -0.63
C GLY A 122 -26.60 7.03 -1.29
N ILE A 123 -25.60 7.85 -1.00
CA ILE A 123 -25.40 9.15 -1.67
C ILE A 123 -24.88 8.92 -3.09
N ASP A 124 -23.93 7.99 -3.25
CA ASP A 124 -23.52 7.49 -4.56
C ASP A 124 -24.24 6.17 -4.82
N VAL A 125 -25.11 6.15 -5.83
CA VAL A 125 -25.97 5.01 -6.13
C VAL A 125 -25.38 4.24 -7.31
N PRO A 126 -24.71 3.10 -7.07
CA PRO A 126 -24.18 2.27 -8.14
C PRO A 126 -25.33 1.70 -9.00
N PRO A 127 -25.05 1.37 -10.28
CA PRO A 127 -26.02 0.72 -11.15
C PRO A 127 -26.66 -0.50 -10.48
N PRO A 128 -27.99 -0.71 -10.62
CA PRO A 128 -28.73 -1.70 -9.85
C PRO A 128 -28.25 -3.14 -10.06
N GLU A 129 -27.74 -3.44 -11.26
CA GLU A 129 -27.08 -4.71 -11.63
C GLU A 129 -25.84 -5.03 -10.78
N HIS A 130 -25.16 -4.01 -10.25
CA HIS A 130 -23.91 -4.14 -9.48
C HIS A 130 -24.03 -3.65 -8.03
N ALA A 131 -25.22 -3.22 -7.60
CA ALA A 131 -25.40 -2.51 -6.33
C ALA A 131 -25.02 -3.36 -5.09
N ALA A 132 -25.39 -4.65 -5.09
CA ALA A 132 -25.04 -5.56 -3.99
C ALA A 132 -23.52 -5.81 -3.92
N LEU A 133 -22.86 -5.96 -5.08
CA LEU A 133 -21.42 -6.13 -5.17
C LEU A 133 -20.68 -4.86 -4.72
N ALA A 134 -21.13 -3.69 -5.19
CA ALA A 134 -20.55 -2.40 -4.81
C ALA A 134 -20.63 -2.16 -3.29
N HIS A 135 -21.74 -2.53 -2.66
CA HIS A 135 -21.89 -2.48 -1.21
C HIS A 135 -20.91 -3.39 -0.47
N ASP A 136 -20.78 -4.65 -0.89
CA ASP A 136 -19.86 -5.61 -0.25
C ASP A 136 -18.40 -5.16 -0.41
N LEU A 137 -18.01 -4.73 -1.62
CA LEU A 137 -16.67 -4.21 -1.86
C LEU A 137 -16.37 -2.94 -1.06
N ALA A 138 -17.34 -2.03 -0.92
CA ALA A 138 -17.19 -0.82 -0.11
C ALA A 138 -17.02 -1.17 1.38
N LEU A 139 -17.71 -2.19 1.90
CA LEU A 139 -17.49 -2.66 3.27
C LEU A 139 -16.09 -3.23 3.46
N TRP A 140 -15.62 -4.06 2.53
CA TRP A 140 -14.27 -4.62 2.60
C TRP A 140 -13.19 -3.54 2.46
N ASP A 141 -13.37 -2.58 1.55
CA ASP A 141 -12.42 -1.47 1.40
C ASP A 141 -12.40 -0.61 2.66
N LEU A 142 -13.56 -0.23 3.20
CA LEU A 142 -13.67 0.60 4.39
C LEU A 142 -13.09 -0.06 5.66
N LEU A 143 -13.37 -1.36 5.86
CA LEU A 143 -13.04 -2.05 7.12
C LEU A 143 -11.64 -2.62 7.15
N LEU A 144 -11.08 -3.00 6.00
CA LEU A 144 -9.79 -3.68 5.92
C LEU A 144 -8.77 -2.89 5.12
N TRP A 145 -9.07 -2.59 3.86
CA TRP A 145 -8.08 -2.08 2.92
C TRP A 145 -7.70 -0.63 3.18
N SER A 146 -8.67 0.27 3.29
CA SER A 146 -8.45 1.69 3.57
C SER A 146 -7.68 1.90 4.88
N PRO A 147 -8.01 1.26 6.01
CA PRO A 147 -7.18 1.31 7.22
C PRO A 147 -5.78 0.73 7.03
N PHE A 148 -5.65 -0.40 6.32
CA PHE A 148 -4.35 -1.02 6.05
C PHE A 148 -3.45 -0.11 5.21
N PHE A 149 -3.96 0.47 4.13
CA PHE A 149 -3.24 1.41 3.28
C PHE A 149 -2.88 2.69 4.01
N LEU A 150 -3.77 3.19 4.88
CA LEU A 150 -3.46 4.35 5.73
C LEU A 150 -2.28 4.04 6.65
N LEU A 151 -2.34 2.92 7.38
CA LEU A 151 -1.27 2.49 8.27
C LEU A 151 0.05 2.35 7.51
N TRP A 152 0.02 1.69 6.36
CA TRP A 152 1.20 1.49 5.52
C TRP A 152 1.79 2.82 5.06
N GLY A 153 0.95 3.76 4.61
CA GLY A 153 1.35 5.10 4.19
C GLY A 153 1.93 5.94 5.33
N VAL A 154 1.35 5.85 6.52
CA VAL A 154 1.89 6.50 7.74
C VAL A 154 3.26 5.92 8.08
N CYS A 155 3.43 4.60 8.03
CA CYS A 155 4.72 3.95 8.26
C CYS A 155 5.81 4.44 7.29
N TRP A 156 5.49 4.53 5.99
CA TRP A 156 6.40 5.08 4.98
C TRP A 156 6.75 6.55 5.23
N THR A 157 5.76 7.37 5.59
CA THR A 157 5.95 8.79 5.90
C THR A 157 6.85 8.98 7.12
N LEU A 158 6.66 8.18 8.18
CA LEU A 158 7.52 8.20 9.36
C LEU A 158 8.97 7.79 9.03
N ALA A 159 9.15 6.80 8.15
CA ALA A 159 10.47 6.38 7.69
C ALA A 159 11.17 7.50 6.88
N GLY A 160 10.46 8.12 5.93
CA GLY A 160 10.97 9.23 5.12
C GLY A 160 11.28 10.47 5.95
N TRP A 161 10.44 10.79 6.93
CA TRP A 161 10.65 11.93 7.83
C TRP A 161 11.91 11.77 8.68
N ARG A 162 12.15 10.59 9.25
CA ARG A 162 13.38 10.30 10.00
C ARG A 162 14.60 10.44 9.11
N LEU A 163 14.57 9.80 7.93
CA LEU A 163 15.65 9.87 6.95
C LEU A 163 15.99 11.33 6.61
N GLY A 164 14.98 12.20 6.51
CA GLY A 164 15.09 13.63 6.29
C GLY A 164 15.73 14.43 7.44
N ARG A 165 15.58 13.98 8.69
CA ARG A 165 16.17 14.65 9.88
C ARG A 165 17.60 14.26 10.17
N ASP A 166 18.05 13.12 9.66
CA ASP A 166 19.46 12.74 9.65
C ASP A 166 20.20 13.62 8.63
N HIS A 167 20.50 14.87 9.00
CA HIS A 167 21.38 15.76 8.25
C HIS A 167 22.84 15.35 8.51
N PRO A 168 23.69 15.19 7.49
CA PRO A 168 25.12 15.26 7.70
C PRO A 168 25.43 16.66 8.24
N ALA A 169 26.22 16.76 9.31
CA ALA A 169 26.78 18.04 9.72
C ALA A 169 27.46 18.68 8.50
N PRO A 170 27.33 20.01 8.29
CA PRO A 170 28.10 20.68 7.26
C PRO A 170 29.58 20.38 7.52
N ILE A 171 30.26 19.80 6.53
CA ILE A 171 31.71 19.66 6.56
C ILE A 171 32.23 21.08 6.44
N VAL A 172 32.59 21.67 7.58
CA VAL A 172 33.34 22.92 7.63
C VAL A 172 34.75 22.58 7.17
N HIS A 173 35.09 22.98 5.95
CA HIS A 173 36.46 23.00 5.45
C HIS A 173 37.16 24.27 5.89
#